data_AF-A0A059EXA0-F1
#
_entry.id   AF-A0A059EXA0-F1
#
_cell.length_a   1.000
_cell.length_b   1.000
_cell.length_c   1.000
_cell.angle_alpha   90.00
_cell.angle_beta   90.00
_cell.angle_gamma   90.00
#
_symmetry.space_group_name_H-M   'P 1'
#
loop_
_entity.id
_entity.type
_entity.pdbx_description
1 polymer ?
#
loop_
_entity_poly.entity_id
_entity_poly.type
_entity_poly.pdbx_seq_one_letter_code
_entity_poly.pdbx_strand_id
1 'polypeptide(L)'
;MLNNNIHESKNLLDFYKNILGKDRYKILFELVPGLNLIRKYKDTNFPKTQIIQIIRYLQLIILRFEVFEFLYLKNKPTRGNNIENKRQNKDFNEMIAVISIFSKKMLKICGYNERFLQILEQFSCILFFKAKHEEVFIKYNLDNEVKSMKEFKEKPFIFQNIFLNIFDDNFMEEVERSEFFNVFKNTKSKKTKKSD
;
A
#
# COMPACT_ATOMS: atom_id res chain seq x y z
N MET A 1 6.29 -9.79 -34.65
CA MET A 1 7.19 -9.92 -33.48
C MET A 1 6.72 -9.21 -32.20
N LEU A 2 5.66 -8.40 -32.19
CA LEU A 2 5.19 -7.71 -30.96
C LEU A 2 4.36 -8.61 -30.01
N ASN A 3 3.70 -9.66 -30.51
CA ASN A 3 2.75 -10.46 -29.72
C ASN A 3 3.41 -11.39 -28.67
N ASN A 4 4.58 -11.98 -28.97
CA ASN A 4 5.22 -12.93 -28.03
C ASN A 4 5.72 -12.23 -26.76
N ASN A 5 6.25 -11.00 -26.89
CA ASN A 5 6.83 -10.25 -25.78
C ASN A 5 5.81 -9.73 -24.75
N ILE A 6 4.57 -9.48 -25.16
CA ILE A 6 3.50 -9.04 -24.24
C ILE A 6 3.01 -10.24 -23.42
N HIS A 7 2.87 -11.40 -24.06
CA HIS A 7 2.49 -12.65 -23.40
C HIS A 7 3.52 -13.04 -22.32
N GLU A 8 4.82 -12.96 -22.63
CA GLU A 8 5.89 -13.20 -21.66
C GLU A 8 5.84 -12.23 -20.47
N SER A 9 5.56 -10.95 -20.73
CA SER A 9 5.46 -9.93 -19.67
C SER A 9 4.26 -10.20 -18.74
N LYS A 10 3.14 -10.67 -19.29
CA LYS A 10 1.96 -11.07 -18.51
C LYS A 10 2.22 -12.32 -17.67
N ASN A 11 2.85 -13.34 -18.26
CA ASN A 11 3.28 -14.54 -17.52
C ASN A 11 4.20 -14.18 -16.34
N LEU A 12 5.12 -13.23 -16.54
CA LEU A 12 6.02 -12.77 -15.48
C LEU A 12 5.28 -11.99 -14.38
N LEU A 13 4.29 -11.17 -14.74
CA LEU A 13 3.44 -10.48 -13.77
C LEU A 13 2.67 -11.47 -12.91
N ASP A 14 2.03 -12.48 -13.53
CA ASP A 14 1.32 -13.54 -12.82
C ASP A 14 2.25 -14.35 -11.91
N PHE A 15 3.47 -14.64 -12.37
CA PHE A 15 4.49 -15.29 -11.56
C PHE A 15 4.78 -14.49 -10.26
N TYR A 16 4.98 -13.18 -10.34
CA TYR A 16 5.22 -12.36 -9.15
C TYR A 16 3.99 -12.20 -8.26
N LYS A 17 2.79 -12.09 -8.84
CA LYS A 17 1.53 -12.11 -8.09
C LYS A 17 1.39 -13.43 -7.31
N ASN A 18 1.73 -14.56 -7.94
CA ASN A 18 1.69 -15.88 -7.31
C ASN A 18 2.72 -16.02 -6.18
N ILE A 19 3.93 -15.45 -6.32
CA ILE A 19 4.89 -15.39 -5.22
C ILE A 19 4.29 -14.67 -4.02
N LEU A 20 3.75 -13.46 -4.24
CA LEU A 20 3.11 -12.68 -3.17
C LEU A 20 1.85 -13.35 -2.62
N GLY A 21 1.18 -14.20 -3.40
CA GLY A 21 0.03 -14.98 -2.94
C GLY A 21 0.34 -16.07 -1.91
N LYS A 22 1.63 -16.40 -1.67
CA LYS A 22 2.03 -17.41 -0.70
C LYS A 22 1.79 -16.95 0.74
N ASP A 23 1.47 -17.90 1.63
CA ASP A 23 1.11 -17.65 3.04
C ASP A 23 2.09 -16.75 3.78
N ARG A 24 3.39 -16.89 3.49
CA ARG A 24 4.44 -16.10 4.13
C ARG A 24 4.28 -14.58 3.96
N TYR A 25 3.62 -14.13 2.89
CA TYR A 25 3.37 -12.71 2.61
C TYR A 25 1.97 -12.27 3.01
N LYS A 26 1.12 -13.16 3.54
CA LYS A 26 -0.28 -12.87 3.89
C LYS A 26 -0.40 -11.64 4.80
N ILE A 27 0.53 -11.47 5.73
CA ILE A 27 0.59 -10.31 6.63
C ILE A 27 0.67 -8.97 5.89
N LEU A 28 1.29 -8.92 4.70
CA LEU A 28 1.35 -7.70 3.89
C LEU A 28 -0.05 -7.32 3.41
N PHE A 29 -0.87 -8.29 3.03
CA PHE A 29 -2.26 -8.10 2.61
C PHE A 29 -3.17 -7.72 3.78
N GLU A 30 -2.81 -8.08 5.01
CA GLU A 30 -3.49 -7.67 6.25
C GLU A 30 -3.10 -6.27 6.73
N LEU A 31 -1.92 -5.78 6.33
CA LEU A 31 -1.42 -4.47 6.78
C LEU A 31 -1.44 -3.38 5.71
N VAL A 32 -1.41 -3.72 4.42
CA VAL A 32 -1.32 -2.75 3.32
C VAL A 32 -2.54 -2.87 2.41
N PRO A 33 -3.56 -2.01 2.58
CA PRO A 33 -4.80 -2.04 1.79
C PRO A 33 -4.56 -2.02 0.27
N GLY A 34 -3.56 -1.25 -0.18
CA GLY A 34 -3.25 -1.14 -1.61
C GLY A 34 -2.89 -2.48 -2.28
N LEU A 35 -2.29 -3.42 -1.55
CA LEU A 35 -1.91 -4.73 -2.11
C LEU A 35 -3.12 -5.62 -2.41
N ASN A 36 -4.19 -5.52 -1.62
CA ASN A 36 -5.42 -6.26 -1.86
C ASN A 36 -6.07 -5.86 -3.19
N LEU A 37 -5.96 -4.59 -3.56
CA LEU A 37 -6.49 -4.07 -4.82
C LEU A 37 -5.65 -4.53 -6.01
N ILE A 38 -4.31 -4.50 -5.89
CA ILE A 38 -3.40 -5.04 -6.90
C ILE A 38 -3.67 -6.52 -7.18
N ARG A 39 -3.95 -7.33 -6.14
CA ARG A 39 -4.25 -8.76 -6.30
C ARG A 39 -5.53 -9.00 -7.10
N LYS A 40 -6.55 -8.15 -6.94
CA LYS A 40 -7.86 -8.29 -7.61
C LYS A 40 -7.84 -7.85 -9.07
N TYR A 41 -6.78 -7.22 -9.54
CA TYR A 41 -6.71 -6.64 -10.87
C TYR A 41 -6.44 -7.69 -11.95
N LYS A 42 -7.30 -7.75 -12.98
CA LYS A 42 -7.14 -8.64 -14.14
C LYS A 42 -6.37 -7.91 -15.25
N ASP A 43 -5.30 -8.52 -15.75
CA ASP A 43 -4.26 -7.90 -16.60
C ASP A 43 -4.65 -7.70 -18.07
N THR A 44 -5.93 -7.46 -18.37
CA THR A 44 -6.41 -7.62 -19.73
C THR A 44 -5.91 -6.52 -20.67
N ASN A 45 -5.73 -5.26 -20.22
CA ASN A 45 -5.55 -4.12 -21.13
C ASN A 45 -4.33 -3.19 -20.88
N PHE A 46 -3.36 -3.54 -20.03
CA PHE A 46 -2.24 -2.63 -19.76
C PHE A 46 -1.19 -2.60 -20.90
N PRO A 47 -0.65 -1.41 -21.24
CA PRO A 47 0.56 -1.29 -22.02
C PRO A 47 1.73 -2.04 -21.39
N LYS A 48 2.60 -2.63 -22.23
CA LYS A 48 3.79 -3.38 -21.78
C LYS A 48 4.65 -2.58 -20.78
N THR A 49 4.82 -1.29 -21.01
CA THR A 49 5.61 -0.41 -20.14
C THR A 49 5.04 -0.34 -18.72
N GLN A 50 3.72 -0.31 -18.58
CA GLN A 50 3.04 -0.32 -17.28
C GLN A 50 3.19 -1.67 -16.58
N ILE A 51 3.05 -2.78 -17.32
CA ILE A 51 3.27 -4.14 -16.80
C ILE A 51 4.68 -4.26 -16.20
N ILE A 52 5.72 -3.79 -16.92
CA ILE A 52 7.10 -3.82 -16.45
C ILE A 52 7.28 -3.00 -15.17
N GLN A 53 6.66 -1.81 -15.09
CA GLN A 53 6.73 -0.99 -13.88
C GLN A 53 6.07 -1.67 -12.68
N ILE A 54 4.91 -2.29 -12.88
CA ILE A 54 4.20 -3.06 -11.84
C ILE A 54 5.08 -4.22 -11.36
N ILE A 55 5.68 -4.98 -12.27
CA ILE A 55 6.61 -6.08 -11.94
C ILE A 55 7.76 -5.59 -11.07
N ARG A 56 8.39 -4.46 -11.42
CA ARG A 56 9.49 -3.89 -10.63
C ARG A 56 9.06 -3.54 -9.21
N TYR A 57 7.85 -3.00 -9.02
CA TYR A 57 7.35 -2.75 -7.67
C TYR A 57 7.05 -4.04 -6.90
N LEU A 58 6.50 -5.08 -7.54
CA LEU A 58 6.30 -6.39 -6.90
C LEU A 58 7.64 -6.98 -6.43
N GLN A 59 8.69 -6.90 -7.27
CA GLN A 59 10.04 -7.32 -6.90
C GLN A 59 10.58 -6.54 -5.69
N LEU A 60 10.42 -5.21 -5.68
CA LEU A 60 10.86 -4.37 -4.56
C LEU A 60 10.11 -4.70 -3.26
N ILE A 61 8.82 -5.00 -3.34
CA ILE A 61 8.00 -5.41 -2.18
C ILE A 61 8.53 -6.74 -1.63
N ILE A 62 8.71 -7.74 -2.49
CA ILE A 62 9.25 -9.05 -2.09
C ILE A 62 10.62 -8.87 -1.45
N LEU A 63 11.53 -8.18 -2.12
CA LEU A 63 12.89 -7.95 -1.61
C LEU A 63 12.88 -7.26 -0.25
N ARG A 64 12.09 -6.20 -0.09
CA ARG A 64 12.03 -5.44 1.17
C ARG A 64 11.52 -6.30 2.32
N PHE A 65 10.54 -7.16 2.05
CA PHE A 65 10.04 -8.12 3.04
C PHE A 65 11.07 -9.18 3.40
N GLU A 66 11.71 -9.81 2.41
CA GLU A 66 12.72 -10.86 2.65
C GLU A 66 13.93 -10.34 3.42
N VAL A 67 14.41 -9.13 3.10
CA VAL A 67 15.52 -8.49 3.84
C VAL A 67 15.13 -8.26 5.30
N PHE A 68 13.90 -7.79 5.54
CA PHE A 68 13.41 -7.62 6.92
C PHE A 68 13.35 -8.96 7.66
N GLU A 69 12.72 -9.99 7.08
CA GLU A 69 12.58 -11.29 7.74
C GLU A 69 13.94 -11.91 8.06
N PHE A 70 14.90 -11.83 7.13
CA PHE A 70 16.26 -12.31 7.35
C PHE A 70 16.94 -11.59 8.53
N LEU A 71 16.86 -10.26 8.58
CA LEU A 71 17.46 -9.47 9.65
C LEU A 71 16.75 -9.70 10.99
N TYR A 72 15.41 -9.82 10.98
CA TYR A 72 14.61 -10.06 12.16
C TYR A 72 14.96 -11.42 12.79
N LEU A 73 15.04 -12.48 11.98
CA LEU A 73 15.43 -13.82 12.43
C LEU A 73 16.85 -13.86 12.97
N LYS A 74 17.81 -13.20 12.29
CA LYS A 74 19.20 -13.12 12.74
C LYS A 74 19.33 -12.46 14.11
N ASN A 75 18.55 -11.39 14.36
CA ASN A 75 18.67 -10.58 15.58
C ASN A 75 17.79 -11.07 16.75
N LYS A 76 16.84 -11.97 16.51
CA LYS A 76 15.89 -12.45 17.52
C LYS A 76 15.60 -13.96 17.42
N PRO A 77 16.60 -14.83 17.57
CA PRO A 77 16.43 -16.28 17.41
C PRO A 77 15.47 -16.92 18.43
N THR A 78 15.20 -16.28 19.57
CA THR A 78 14.41 -16.83 20.69
C THR A 78 13.05 -16.17 20.92
N ARG A 79 12.73 -15.05 20.25
CA ARG A 79 11.38 -14.46 20.33
C ARG A 79 10.51 -15.12 19.28
N GLY A 80 9.47 -15.81 19.73
CA GLY A 80 8.47 -16.43 18.87
C GLY A 80 7.97 -15.46 17.79
N ASN A 81 7.67 -16.01 16.62
CA ASN A 81 7.28 -15.34 15.39
C ASN A 81 5.85 -14.71 15.47
N ASN A 82 5.50 -14.11 16.61
CA ASN A 82 4.21 -13.48 16.86
C ASN A 82 4.15 -12.11 16.16
N ILE A 83 3.06 -11.86 15.44
CA ILE A 83 2.76 -10.61 14.72
C ILE A 83 2.78 -9.40 15.68
N GLU A 84 2.32 -9.55 16.92
CA GLU A 84 2.33 -8.47 17.92
C GLU A 84 3.76 -8.02 18.25
N ASN A 85 4.69 -8.99 18.39
CA ASN A 85 6.10 -8.71 18.60
C ASN A 85 6.76 -8.05 17.38
N LYS A 86 6.28 -8.35 16.16
CA LYS A 86 6.72 -7.69 14.93
C LYS A 86 6.19 -6.25 14.86
N ARG A 87 4.94 -5.99 15.24
CA ARG A 87 4.34 -4.63 15.22
C ARG A 87 5.00 -3.63 16.18
N GLN A 88 5.63 -4.11 17.24
CA GLN A 88 6.43 -3.27 18.15
C GLN A 88 7.84 -2.97 17.60
N ASN A 89 8.26 -3.62 16.51
CA ASN A 89 9.58 -3.39 15.92
C ASN A 89 9.53 -2.25 14.89
N LYS A 90 10.41 -1.26 15.07
CA LYS A 90 10.48 -0.07 14.20
C LYS A 90 10.84 -0.43 12.75
N ASP A 91 11.72 -1.41 12.53
CA ASP A 91 12.11 -1.85 11.18
C ASP A 91 10.96 -2.54 10.44
N PHE A 92 10.12 -3.28 11.16
CA PHE A 92 8.89 -3.86 10.63
C PHE A 92 7.92 -2.76 10.21
N ASN A 93 7.67 -1.77 11.08
CA ASN A 93 6.78 -0.65 10.76
C ASN A 93 7.30 0.16 9.57
N GLU A 94 8.62 0.37 9.47
CA GLU A 94 9.24 1.02 8.32
C GLU A 94 9.07 0.19 7.04
N MET A 95 9.29 -1.13 7.09
CA MET A 95 9.07 -2.02 5.97
C MET A 95 7.63 -1.92 5.45
N ILE A 96 6.64 -1.91 6.34
CA ILE A 96 5.23 -1.76 5.99
C ILE A 96 4.95 -0.38 5.36
N ALA A 97 5.52 0.70 5.90
CA ALA A 97 5.40 2.05 5.33
C ALA A 97 6.00 2.15 3.91
N VAL A 98 7.16 1.55 3.69
CA VAL A 98 7.79 1.53 2.36
C VAL A 98 6.94 0.73 1.36
N ILE A 99 6.43 -0.43 1.77
CA ILE A 99 5.54 -1.26 0.94
C ILE A 99 4.24 -0.53 0.63
N SER A 100 3.67 0.24 1.57
CA SER A 100 2.45 1.02 1.31
C SER A 100 2.69 2.08 0.23
N ILE A 101 3.85 2.75 0.25
CA ILE A 101 4.25 3.70 -0.80
C ILE A 101 4.34 3.00 -2.17
N PHE A 102 5.00 1.84 -2.24
CA PHE A 102 5.08 1.07 -3.49
C PHE A 102 3.70 0.66 -3.99
N SER A 103 2.82 0.18 -3.11
CA SER A 103 1.46 -0.19 -3.48
C SER A 103 0.67 0.98 -4.07
N LYS A 104 0.79 2.19 -3.49
CA LYS A 104 0.18 3.41 -4.03
C LYS A 104 0.72 3.74 -5.43
N LYS A 105 2.04 3.67 -5.62
CA LYS A 105 2.66 3.92 -6.93
C LYS A 105 2.18 2.94 -7.99
N MET A 106 2.00 1.68 -7.65
CA MET A 106 1.41 0.68 -8.55
C MET A 106 -0.04 1.02 -8.89
N LEU A 107 -0.86 1.38 -7.92
CA LEU A 107 -2.26 1.74 -8.15
C LEU A 107 -2.39 2.99 -9.01
N LYS A 108 -1.46 3.94 -8.89
CA LYS A 108 -1.36 5.07 -9.81
C LYS A 108 -1.12 4.63 -11.26
N ILE A 109 -0.22 3.67 -11.47
CA ILE A 109 0.02 3.08 -12.81
C ILE A 109 -1.24 2.39 -13.32
N CYS A 110 -1.99 1.73 -12.44
CA CYS A 110 -3.26 1.10 -12.76
C CYS A 110 -4.42 2.09 -13.04
N GLY A 111 -4.17 3.40 -12.99
CA GLY A 111 -5.16 4.43 -13.29
C GLY A 111 -6.15 4.72 -12.16
N TYR A 112 -5.83 4.42 -10.90
CA TYR A 112 -6.72 4.78 -9.78
C TYR A 112 -6.82 6.31 -9.63
N ASN A 113 -8.00 6.80 -9.21
CA ASN A 113 -8.26 8.24 -9.12
C ASN A 113 -7.39 8.93 -8.05
N GLU A 114 -7.12 10.22 -8.25
CA GLU A 114 -6.22 10.99 -7.38
C GLU A 114 -6.75 11.12 -5.94
N ARG A 115 -8.06 11.16 -5.71
CA ARG A 115 -8.66 11.19 -4.36
C ARG A 115 -8.25 9.95 -3.56
N PHE A 116 -8.36 8.78 -4.16
CA PHE A 116 -7.95 7.53 -3.54
C PHE A 116 -6.45 7.42 -3.33
N LEU A 117 -5.66 7.89 -4.30
CA LEU A 117 -4.21 7.95 -4.14
C LEU A 117 -3.77 8.88 -3.00
N GLN A 118 -4.53 9.96 -2.72
CA GLN A 118 -4.29 10.83 -1.57
C GLN A 118 -4.54 10.11 -0.24
N ILE A 119 -5.62 9.34 -0.14
CA ILE A 119 -5.92 8.55 1.06
C ILE A 119 -4.84 7.51 1.33
N LEU A 120 -4.36 6.80 0.29
CA LEU A 120 -3.23 5.88 0.42
C LEU A 120 -1.91 6.58 0.77
N GLU A 121 -1.72 7.82 0.31
CA GLU A 121 -0.56 8.62 0.71
C GLU A 121 -0.62 8.97 2.19
N GLN A 122 -1.77 9.42 2.68
CA GLN A 122 -1.97 9.74 4.10
C GLN A 122 -1.77 8.51 4.98
N PHE A 123 -2.30 7.35 4.56
CA PHE A 123 -2.03 6.09 5.23
C PHE A 123 -0.54 5.76 5.27
N SER A 124 0.18 5.97 4.17
CA SER A 124 1.63 5.77 4.13
C SER A 124 2.36 6.73 5.07
N CYS A 125 1.91 8.00 5.19
CA CYS A 125 2.43 8.95 6.15
C CYS A 125 2.17 8.53 7.60
N ILE A 126 0.98 8.02 7.92
CA ILE A 126 0.66 7.51 9.25
C ILE A 126 1.60 6.35 9.63
N LEU A 127 1.82 5.41 8.70
CA LEU A 127 2.76 4.31 8.90
C LEU A 127 4.21 4.79 9.07
N PHE A 128 4.60 5.85 8.35
CA PHE A 128 5.90 6.49 8.53
C PHE A 128 6.06 7.09 9.93
N PHE A 129 5.06 7.81 10.44
CA PHE A 129 5.09 8.30 11.81
C PHE A 129 5.18 7.15 12.82
N LYS A 130 4.42 6.07 12.62
CA LYS A 130 4.53 4.87 13.46
C LYS A 130 5.95 4.28 13.48
N ALA A 131 6.70 4.38 12.37
CA ALA A 131 8.04 3.83 12.25
C ALA A 131 9.14 4.76 12.81
N LYS A 132 9.03 6.07 12.60
CA LYS A 132 10.12 7.04 12.82
C LYS A 132 9.83 8.11 13.87
N HIS A 133 8.55 8.39 14.15
CA HIS A 133 8.10 9.48 15.02
C HIS A 133 6.92 9.00 15.88
N GLU A 134 7.16 7.99 16.70
CA GLU A 134 6.15 7.33 17.52
C GLU A 134 5.46 8.33 18.48
N GLU A 135 6.18 9.34 18.94
CA GLU A 135 5.65 10.44 19.74
C GLU A 135 4.53 11.22 19.02
N VAL A 136 4.69 11.46 17.72
CA VAL A 136 3.66 12.12 16.88
C VAL A 136 2.49 11.16 16.68
N PHE A 137 2.79 9.89 16.42
CA PHE A 137 1.78 8.86 16.20
C PHE A 137 0.85 8.69 17.42
N ILE A 138 1.41 8.68 18.64
CA ILE A 138 0.67 8.59 19.90
C ILE A 138 -0.11 9.90 20.16
N LYS A 139 0.54 11.06 20.02
CA LYS A 139 -0.07 12.37 20.29
C LYS A 139 -1.37 12.59 19.52
N TYR A 140 -1.40 12.16 18.26
CA TYR A 140 -2.57 12.31 17.39
C TYR A 140 -3.46 11.06 17.35
N ASN A 141 -3.23 10.07 18.22
CA ASN A 141 -4.00 8.83 18.32
C ASN A 141 -4.24 8.14 16.95
N LEU A 142 -3.20 8.05 16.14
CA LEU A 142 -3.30 7.60 14.75
C LEU A 142 -3.56 6.09 14.61
N ASP A 143 -3.60 5.32 15.71
CA ASP A 143 -4.03 3.92 15.68
C ASP A 143 -5.49 3.77 15.25
N ASN A 144 -6.36 4.73 15.57
CA ASN A 144 -7.76 4.72 15.12
C ASN A 144 -7.85 4.87 13.59
N GLU A 145 -7.09 5.79 13.01
CA GLU A 145 -7.01 5.97 11.55
C GLU A 145 -6.53 4.69 10.84
N VAL A 146 -5.55 4.00 11.42
CA VAL A 146 -5.05 2.73 10.88
C VAL A 146 -6.12 1.62 10.94
N LYS A 147 -6.97 1.59 11.97
CA LYS A 147 -8.06 0.62 12.09
C LYS A 147 -9.11 0.86 11.00
N SER A 148 -9.59 2.09 10.85
CA SER A 148 -10.56 2.46 9.80
C SER A 148 -10.06 2.09 8.40
N MET A 149 -8.77 2.33 8.11
CA MET A 149 -8.15 1.96 6.83
C MET A 149 -8.02 0.45 6.61
N LYS A 150 -8.01 -0.38 7.67
CA LYS A 150 -8.03 -1.85 7.56
C LYS A 150 -9.43 -2.37 7.27
N GLU A 151 -10.46 -1.78 7.84
CA GLU A 151 -11.86 -2.16 7.60
C GLU A 151 -12.28 -1.94 6.14
N PHE A 152 -11.65 -0.99 5.45
CA PHE A 152 -11.78 -0.80 4.01
C PHE A 152 -11.46 -2.05 3.16
N LYS A 153 -10.77 -3.06 3.73
CA LYS A 153 -10.41 -4.30 3.03
C LYS A 153 -11.59 -5.21 2.72
N GLU A 154 -12.71 -5.05 3.40
CA GLU A 154 -13.77 -6.07 3.46
C GLU A 154 -15.01 -5.75 2.62
N LYS A 155 -15.21 -4.51 2.16
CA LYS A 155 -16.36 -4.21 1.30
C LYS A 155 -16.17 -4.83 -0.10
N PRO A 156 -17.16 -5.58 -0.61
CA PRO A 156 -17.08 -6.20 -1.92
C PRO A 156 -17.05 -5.11 -3.00
N PHE A 157 -15.85 -4.81 -3.49
CA PHE A 157 -15.66 -4.01 -4.69
C PHE A 157 -16.30 -4.75 -5.86
N ILE A 158 -17.48 -4.29 -6.29
CA ILE A 158 -18.08 -4.74 -7.54
C ILE A 158 -17.26 -4.12 -8.67
N PHE A 159 -16.36 -4.92 -9.23
CA PHE A 159 -15.66 -4.59 -10.48
C PHE A 159 -16.69 -4.63 -11.62
N GLN A 160 -17.38 -3.52 -11.87
CA GLN A 160 -18.09 -3.33 -13.15
C GLN A 160 -17.10 -2.78 -14.18
N ASN A 161 -17.28 -3.21 -15.44
CA ASN A 161 -16.39 -3.01 -16.59
C ASN A 161 -16.21 -1.54 -17.06
N ILE A 162 -16.50 -0.56 -16.21
CA ILE A 162 -16.25 0.86 -16.44
C ILE A 162 -15.23 1.30 -15.38
N PHE A 163 -13.97 1.32 -15.79
CA PHE A 163 -12.88 1.85 -15.01
C PHE A 163 -13.19 3.27 -14.51
N LEU A 164 -13.10 3.50 -13.19
CA LEU A 164 -12.68 4.72 -12.47
C LEU A 164 -13.54 5.18 -11.29
N ASN A 165 -14.80 4.74 -11.14
CA ASN A 165 -15.73 5.45 -10.24
C ASN A 165 -16.42 4.62 -9.13
N ILE A 166 -15.94 3.41 -8.82
CA ILE A 166 -16.54 2.64 -7.71
C ILE A 166 -15.62 2.75 -6.49
N PHE A 167 -15.79 3.84 -5.76
CA PHE A 167 -15.27 4.02 -4.42
C PHE A 167 -16.45 4.19 -3.47
N ASP A 168 -16.32 3.68 -2.25
CA ASP A 168 -17.28 3.96 -1.19
C ASP A 168 -17.11 5.44 -0.79
N ASP A 169 -17.84 6.33 -1.44
CA ASP A 169 -17.74 7.78 -1.20
C ASP A 169 -17.95 8.12 0.29
N ASN A 170 -18.74 7.32 1.01
CA ASN A 170 -18.95 7.48 2.45
C ASN A 170 -17.66 7.22 3.24
N PHE A 171 -16.88 6.21 2.87
CA PHE A 171 -15.58 5.95 3.50
C PHE A 171 -14.59 7.07 3.21
N MET A 172 -14.55 7.58 1.98
CA MET A 172 -13.65 8.67 1.60
C MET A 172 -13.99 9.93 2.38
N GLU A 173 -15.28 10.23 2.55
CA GLU A 173 -15.75 11.34 3.39
C GLU A 173 -15.43 11.13 4.87
N GLU A 174 -15.61 9.93 5.41
CA GLU A 174 -15.28 9.61 6.81
C GLU A 174 -13.79 9.84 7.10
N VAL A 175 -12.93 9.34 6.23
CA VAL A 175 -11.48 9.50 6.31
C VAL A 175 -11.07 10.97 6.18
N GLU A 176 -11.67 11.71 5.25
CA GLU A 176 -11.41 13.15 5.04
C GLU A 176 -11.89 14.03 6.20
N ARG A 177 -12.89 13.59 6.98
CA ARG A 177 -13.39 14.32 8.15
C ARG A 177 -12.50 14.21 9.39
N SER A 178 -11.54 13.28 9.41
CA SER A 178 -10.65 13.15 10.56
C SER A 178 -9.75 14.40 10.74
N GLU A 179 -9.44 14.70 12.00
CA GLU A 179 -8.66 15.88 12.38
C GLU A 179 -7.27 15.88 11.73
N PHE A 180 -6.63 14.70 11.67
CA PHE A 180 -5.34 14.53 11.02
C PHE A 180 -5.39 14.85 9.52
N PHE A 181 -6.45 14.44 8.82
CA PHE A 181 -6.60 14.69 7.39
C PHE A 181 -6.80 16.18 7.09
N ASN A 182 -7.55 16.89 7.94
CA ASN A 182 -7.71 18.34 7.84
C ASN A 182 -6.39 19.09 8.01
N VAL A 183 -5.57 18.69 8.99
CA VAL A 183 -4.22 19.26 9.19
C VAL A 183 -3.34 19.01 7.97
N PHE A 184 -3.32 17.78 7.45
CA PHE A 184 -2.51 17.41 6.29
C PHE A 184 -2.92 18.19 5.02
N LYS A 185 -4.22 18.31 4.73
CA LYS A 185 -4.76 19.04 3.57
C LYS A 185 -4.39 20.53 3.59
N ASN A 186 -4.47 21.17 4.75
CA ASN A 186 -4.16 22.59 4.94
C ASN A 186 -2.67 22.94 4.74
N THR A 187 -1.77 21.96 4.82
CA THR A 187 -0.34 22.18 4.55
C THR A 187 -0.01 22.17 3.05
N LYS A 188 -0.76 21.43 2.22
CA LYS A 188 -0.59 21.45 0.75
C LYS A 188 -1.12 22.75 0.13
N SER A 189 -2.26 23.25 0.59
CA SER A 189 -2.85 24.51 0.06
C SER A 189 -2.02 25.75 0.37
N LYS A 190 -1.23 25.74 1.46
CA LYS A 190 -0.29 26.81 1.79
C LYS A 190 0.95 26.86 0.86
N LYS A 191 1.32 25.76 0.21
CA LYS A 191 2.44 25.73 -0.75
C LYS A 191 2.07 26.30 -2.13
N THR A 192 0.79 26.24 -2.53
CA THR A 192 0.32 26.82 -3.80
C THR A 192 0.02 28.32 -3.73
N LYS A 193 0.06 28.94 -2.55
CA LYS A 193 -0.09 30.40 -2.37
C LYS A 193 1.24 31.16 -2.20
N LYS A 194 2.37 30.54 -2.56
CA LYS A 194 3.72 31.15 -2.50
C LYS A 194 4.44 31.12 -3.86
N SER A 195 3.69 31.29 -4.93
CA SER A 195 4.21 31.61 -6.26
C SER A 195 3.32 32.70 -6.84
N ASP A 196 3.47 33.90 -6.27
CA ASP A 196 3.20 35.16 -6.96
C ASP A 196 4.54 35.66 -7.53
#